data_AF-A0A7G8DLY3-F1
#
_entry.id   AF-A0A7G8DLY3-F1
#
_cell.length_a   1.000
_cell.length_b   1.000
_cell.length_c   1.000
_cell.angle_alpha   90.00
_cell.angle_beta   90.00
_cell.angle_gamma   90.00
#
_symmetry.space_group_name_H-M   'P 1'
#
loop_
_entity.id
_entity.type
_entity.pdbx_description
1 polymer ?
#
loop_
_entity_poly.entity_id
_entity_poly.type
_entity_poly.pdbx_seq_one_letter_code
_entity_poly.pdbx_strand_id
1 'polypeptide(L)'
;MENSQLQDKRGWEEKFYSIKDDLIEHAADYSRYESGFYWNDNQHSGLFFVSSKMVDKYQLSLNPEDNIEHWIESCGLSARERKECLAKYSYAVYVYHAEAFSITKNGLDFSSGTYTKTPHGECYSQAFVAWFNGFDVELFSEGDEDLKMIKWCDG
;
A
#
# COMPACT_ATOMS: atom_id res chain seq x y z
N MET A 1 21.26 7.21 40.09
CA MET A 1 20.20 6.70 39.20
C MET A 1 20.71 6.91 37.79
N GLU A 2 21.38 5.90 37.26
CA GLU A 2 22.01 5.96 35.93
C GLU A 2 20.97 5.70 34.85
N ASN A 3 21.00 6.57 33.85
CA ASN A 3 20.09 6.67 32.73
C ASN A 3 20.57 5.68 31.64
N SER A 4 20.02 4.46 31.61
CA SER A 4 20.37 3.48 30.57
C SER A 4 19.56 3.76 29.30
N GLN A 5 20.03 4.68 28.48
CA GLN A 5 19.63 4.74 27.07
C GLN A 5 20.13 3.45 26.40
N LEU A 6 19.20 2.53 26.13
CA LEU A 6 19.44 1.37 25.27
C LEU A 6 19.84 1.90 23.89
N GLN A 7 21.13 1.88 23.60
CA GLN A 7 21.63 2.09 22.24
C GLN A 7 21.08 0.95 21.37
N ASP A 8 20.15 1.26 20.46
CA ASP A 8 19.73 0.30 19.44
C ASP A 8 20.92 0.07 18.49
N LYS A 9 21.54 -1.10 18.62
CA LYS A 9 22.73 -1.54 17.88
C LYS A 9 22.39 -2.55 16.77
N ARG A 10 21.17 -2.52 16.25
CA ARG A 10 20.79 -3.40 15.15
C ARG A 10 20.96 -2.61 13.85
N GLY A 11 22.02 -2.93 13.11
CA GLY A 11 22.18 -2.45 11.73
C GLY A 11 21.11 -3.11 10.86
N TRP A 12 20.03 -2.37 10.58
CA TRP A 12 18.84 -2.86 9.87
C TRP A 12 18.91 -2.70 8.35
N GLU A 13 20.01 -2.18 7.80
CA GLU A 13 20.03 -1.64 6.43
C GLU A 13 20.07 -2.68 5.29
N GLU A 14 20.18 -4.00 5.53
CA GLU A 14 20.45 -4.94 4.42
C GLU A 14 19.69 -6.29 4.39
N LYS A 15 18.69 -6.58 5.25
CA LYS A 15 18.22 -7.98 5.39
C LYS A 15 16.73 -8.33 5.27
N PHE A 16 15.82 -7.40 4.96
CA PHE A 16 14.40 -7.70 5.15
C PHE A 16 13.46 -7.45 3.98
N TYR A 17 13.95 -7.50 2.74
CA TYR A 17 13.09 -7.49 1.54
C TYR A 17 12.28 -8.79 1.31
N SER A 18 12.20 -9.70 2.29
CA SER A 18 11.46 -10.97 2.13
C SER A 18 10.91 -11.58 3.42
N ILE A 19 10.67 -10.82 4.50
CA ILE A 19 10.06 -11.43 5.68
C ILE A 19 8.61 -11.78 5.33
N LYS A 20 8.30 -13.08 5.31
CA LYS A 20 6.93 -13.53 5.47
C LYS A 20 6.45 -13.00 6.82
N ASP A 21 5.52 -12.07 6.79
CA ASP A 21 4.98 -11.39 7.97
C ASP A 21 3.47 -11.54 7.93
N ASP A 22 2.95 -12.33 8.87
CA ASP A 22 1.56 -12.75 8.84
C ASP A 22 0.67 -11.67 9.51
N LEU A 23 -0.43 -11.33 8.85
CA LEU A 23 -1.42 -10.41 9.41
C LEU A 23 -2.08 -11.03 10.64
N ILE A 24 -1.95 -10.37 11.79
CA ILE A 24 -2.52 -10.79 13.07
C ILE A 24 -3.91 -10.17 13.28
N GLU A 25 -4.05 -8.89 12.98
CA GLU A 25 -5.26 -8.12 13.26
C GLU A 25 -5.37 -6.94 12.29
N HIS A 26 -6.58 -6.70 11.78
CA HIS A 26 -6.89 -5.48 11.05
C HIS A 26 -7.90 -4.67 11.86
N ALA A 27 -7.54 -3.43 12.18
CA ALA A 27 -8.36 -2.46 12.90
C ALA A 27 -8.60 -1.22 12.02
N ALA A 28 -9.49 -0.33 12.45
CA ALA A 28 -9.81 0.89 11.71
C ALA A 28 -8.56 1.76 11.46
N ASP A 29 -7.71 1.91 12.47
CA ASP A 29 -6.58 2.85 12.44
C ASP A 29 -5.23 2.18 12.16
N TYR A 30 -5.17 0.83 12.17
CA TYR A 30 -3.93 0.11 11.95
C TYR A 30 -4.15 -1.31 11.43
N SER A 31 -3.12 -1.82 10.77
CA SER A 31 -2.93 -3.26 10.53
C SER A 31 -1.78 -3.76 11.39
N ARG A 32 -2.00 -4.84 12.14
CA ARG A 32 -0.98 -5.47 12.98
C ARG A 32 -0.48 -6.74 12.31
N TYR A 33 0.83 -6.78 12.11
CA TYR A 33 1.56 -7.96 11.67
C TYR A 33 2.49 -8.44 12.79
N GLU A 34 3.19 -9.56 12.59
CA GLU A 34 4.16 -10.06 13.58
C GLU A 34 5.27 -9.05 13.84
N SER A 35 5.66 -8.30 12.82
CA SER A 35 6.69 -7.25 12.91
C SER A 35 6.27 -6.01 13.71
N GLY A 36 4.97 -5.70 13.80
CA GLY A 36 4.48 -4.52 14.51
C GLY A 36 3.15 -3.98 13.99
N PHE A 37 2.94 -2.70 14.26
CA PHE A 37 1.71 -1.96 13.95
C PHE A 37 1.99 -1.00 12.80
N TYR A 38 1.23 -1.11 11.73
CA TYR A 38 1.24 -0.23 10.56
C TYR A 38 0.01 0.66 10.65
N TRP A 39 0.21 1.94 10.92
CA TRP A 39 -0.86 2.91 11.10
C TRP A 39 -1.41 3.31 9.74
N ASN A 40 -2.70 3.08 9.53
CA ASN A 40 -3.36 3.28 8.26
C ASN A 40 -3.35 4.77 7.91
N ASP A 41 -2.95 5.08 6.67
CA ASP A 41 -3.07 6.42 6.16
C ASP A 41 -4.49 6.64 5.64
N ASN A 42 -5.31 7.31 6.44
CA ASN A 42 -6.69 7.61 6.06
C ASN A 42 -6.80 8.86 5.16
N GLN A 43 -5.70 9.58 4.93
CA GLN A 43 -5.68 10.78 4.10
C GLN A 43 -5.17 10.49 2.68
N HIS A 44 -4.29 9.51 2.53
CA HIS A 44 -3.69 9.13 1.26
C HIS A 44 -4.15 7.74 0.83
N SER A 45 -4.66 7.64 -0.39
CA SER A 45 -5.05 6.38 -1.00
C SER A 45 -4.71 6.33 -2.47
N GLY A 46 -4.32 5.14 -2.93
CA GLY A 46 -4.14 4.87 -4.34
C GLY A 46 -5.38 4.23 -4.95
N LEU A 47 -5.52 4.40 -6.26
CA LEU A 47 -6.54 3.72 -7.04
C LEU A 47 -5.95 3.32 -8.38
N PHE A 48 -5.98 2.02 -8.66
CA PHE A 48 -5.56 1.47 -9.93
C PHE A 48 -6.76 1.00 -10.74
N PHE A 49 -6.73 1.27 -12.04
CA PHE A 49 -7.53 0.54 -13.01
C PHE A 49 -6.64 -0.47 -13.71
N VAL A 50 -7.09 -1.73 -13.73
CA VAL A 50 -6.32 -2.86 -14.25
C VAL A 50 -7.13 -3.64 -15.28
N SER A 51 -6.45 -4.16 -16.30
CA SER A 51 -7.05 -5.10 -17.25
C SER A 51 -7.25 -6.47 -16.60
N SER A 52 -8.15 -7.30 -17.13
CA SER A 52 -8.31 -8.68 -16.64
C SER A 52 -7.04 -9.50 -16.72
N LYS A 53 -6.20 -9.24 -17.74
CA LYS A 53 -4.90 -9.89 -17.91
C LYS A 53 -3.99 -9.67 -16.71
N MET A 54 -4.01 -8.48 -16.09
CA MET A 54 -3.19 -8.17 -14.92
C MET A 54 -3.67 -8.86 -13.66
N VAL A 55 -4.99 -9.01 -13.50
CA VAL A 55 -5.58 -9.74 -12.37
C VAL A 55 -5.10 -11.19 -12.38
N ASP A 56 -5.13 -11.84 -13.53
CA ASP A 56 -4.65 -13.22 -13.68
C ASP A 56 -3.13 -13.31 -13.53
N LYS A 57 -2.37 -12.36 -14.12
CA LYS A 57 -0.90 -12.36 -14.05
C LYS A 57 -0.39 -12.24 -12.61
N TYR A 58 -0.98 -11.34 -11.84
CA TYR A 58 -0.52 -10.99 -10.49
C TYR A 58 -1.40 -11.57 -9.37
N GLN A 59 -2.40 -12.39 -9.71
CA GLN A 59 -3.34 -13.01 -8.76
C GLN A 59 -3.97 -11.98 -7.81
N LEU A 60 -4.39 -10.84 -8.36
CA LEU A 60 -4.91 -9.72 -7.57
C LEU A 60 -6.20 -10.11 -6.84
N SER A 61 -6.27 -9.80 -5.54
CA SER A 61 -7.48 -10.01 -4.75
C SER A 61 -8.51 -8.91 -5.04
N LEU A 62 -9.65 -9.31 -5.58
CA LEU A 62 -10.73 -8.38 -5.95
C LEU A 62 -11.96 -8.59 -5.07
N ASN A 63 -12.69 -7.50 -4.83
CA ASN A 63 -14.05 -7.58 -4.29
C ASN A 63 -15.03 -7.90 -5.44
N PRO A 64 -15.75 -9.03 -5.43
CA PRO A 64 -16.64 -9.41 -6.52
C PRO A 64 -17.82 -8.45 -6.72
N GLU A 65 -18.15 -7.65 -5.71
CA GLU A 65 -19.22 -6.65 -5.77
C GLU A 65 -18.75 -5.29 -6.33
N ASP A 66 -17.44 -5.11 -6.56
CA ASP A 66 -16.91 -3.85 -7.08
C ASP A 66 -17.24 -3.68 -8.56
N ASN A 67 -17.83 -2.54 -8.90
CA ASN A 67 -18.09 -2.14 -10.28
C ASN A 67 -17.12 -1.05 -10.72
N ILE A 68 -16.27 -1.35 -11.71
CA ILE A 68 -15.31 -0.39 -12.26
C ILE A 68 -15.99 0.88 -12.82
N GLU A 69 -17.21 0.79 -13.35
CA GLU A 69 -17.94 1.95 -13.88
C GLU A 69 -18.15 3.02 -12.79
N HIS A 70 -18.58 2.59 -11.59
CA HIS A 70 -18.77 3.51 -10.46
C HIS A 70 -17.46 4.18 -10.02
N TRP A 71 -16.35 3.43 -10.03
CA TRP A 71 -15.04 3.98 -9.73
C TRP A 71 -14.59 5.00 -10.79
N ILE A 72 -14.74 4.68 -12.08
CA ILE A 72 -14.38 5.60 -13.18
C ILE A 72 -15.22 6.89 -13.11
N GLU A 73 -16.49 6.79 -12.76
CA GLU A 73 -17.38 7.95 -12.63
C GLU A 73 -17.01 8.87 -11.46
N SER A 74 -16.55 8.30 -10.34
CA SER A 74 -16.17 9.06 -9.14
C SER A 74 -14.81 9.77 -9.26
N CYS A 75 -13.99 9.39 -10.25
CA CYS A 75 -12.64 9.93 -10.45
C CYS A 75 -12.58 11.30 -11.13
N GLY A 76 -13.73 11.92 -11.46
CA GLY A 76 -13.74 13.26 -12.08
C GLY A 76 -13.16 13.32 -13.51
N LEU A 77 -13.00 12.17 -14.17
CA LEU A 77 -12.45 12.08 -15.53
C LEU A 77 -13.37 12.74 -16.58
N SER A 78 -12.79 13.21 -17.68
CA SER A 78 -13.57 13.69 -18.83
C SER A 78 -14.33 12.55 -19.52
N ALA A 79 -15.37 12.87 -20.29
CA ALA A 79 -16.15 11.86 -21.00
C ALA A 79 -15.31 10.98 -21.95
N ARG A 80 -14.28 11.58 -22.59
CA ARG A 80 -13.34 10.84 -23.44
C ARG A 80 -12.50 9.86 -22.62
N GLU A 81 -11.91 10.32 -21.53
CA GLU A 81 -11.08 9.49 -20.65
C GLU A 81 -11.87 8.35 -20.01
N ARG A 82 -13.12 8.61 -19.59
CA ARG A 82 -14.01 7.54 -19.08
C ARG A 82 -14.22 6.45 -20.11
N LYS A 83 -14.56 6.84 -21.35
CA LYS A 83 -14.76 5.90 -22.45
C LYS A 83 -13.50 5.08 -22.75
N GLU A 84 -12.33 5.73 -22.73
CA GLU A 84 -11.04 5.05 -22.90
C GLU A 84 -10.76 4.08 -21.74
N CYS A 85 -11.03 4.47 -20.49
CA CYS A 85 -10.83 3.60 -19.33
C CYS A 85 -11.74 2.37 -19.38
N LEU A 86 -13.03 2.55 -19.70
CA LEU A 86 -14.00 1.46 -19.83
C LEU A 86 -13.69 0.51 -20.99
N ALA A 87 -12.93 0.96 -21.99
CA ALA A 87 -12.50 0.11 -23.10
C ALA A 87 -11.24 -0.72 -22.78
N LYS A 88 -10.39 -0.23 -21.87
CA LYS A 88 -9.08 -0.84 -21.54
C LYS A 88 -9.11 -1.68 -20.26
N TYR A 89 -9.81 -1.21 -19.24
CA TYR A 89 -9.72 -1.74 -17.88
C TYR A 89 -11.01 -2.47 -17.50
N SER A 90 -10.87 -3.46 -16.64
CA SER A 90 -11.99 -4.32 -16.23
C SER A 90 -12.21 -4.29 -14.72
N TYR A 91 -11.17 -3.94 -13.95
CA TYR A 91 -11.26 -3.88 -12.50
C TYR A 91 -10.64 -2.61 -11.94
N ALA A 92 -11.11 -2.25 -10.75
CA ALA A 92 -10.52 -1.22 -9.91
C ALA A 92 -9.89 -1.90 -8.68
N VAL A 93 -8.71 -1.46 -8.29
CA VAL A 93 -8.02 -1.92 -7.08
C VAL A 93 -7.74 -0.71 -6.21
N TYR A 94 -8.32 -0.70 -5.01
CA TYR A 94 -8.01 0.29 -4.00
C TYR A 94 -6.69 -0.07 -3.33
N VAL A 95 -5.81 0.93 -3.19
CA VAL A 95 -4.46 0.74 -2.66
C VAL A 95 -4.38 1.47 -1.33
N TYR A 96 -4.19 0.68 -0.27
CA TYR A 96 -4.02 1.16 1.09
C TYR A 96 -2.58 1.61 1.32
N HIS A 97 -2.42 2.63 2.15
CA HIS A 97 -1.13 3.10 2.61
C HIS A 97 -1.04 3.03 4.14
N ALA A 98 0.19 3.00 4.63
CA ALA A 98 0.49 3.20 6.04
C ALA A 98 1.34 4.46 6.18
N GLU A 99 0.94 5.37 7.06
CA GLU A 99 1.67 6.61 7.33
C GLU A 99 2.79 6.42 8.34
N ALA A 100 2.70 5.37 9.16
CA ALA A 100 3.67 5.11 10.20
C ALA A 100 3.74 3.64 10.61
N PHE A 101 4.82 3.32 11.31
CA PHE A 101 5.09 2.03 11.89
C PHE A 101 5.56 2.15 13.34
N SER A 102 5.13 1.22 14.19
CA SER A 102 5.66 1.06 15.54
C SER A 102 5.69 -0.41 15.96
N ILE A 103 6.75 -0.84 16.66
CA ILE A 103 6.88 -2.23 17.14
C ILE A 103 5.79 -2.56 18.17
N THR A 104 5.41 -1.58 18.99
CA THR A 104 4.35 -1.71 19.99
C THR A 104 3.23 -0.72 19.70
N LYS A 105 2.02 -1.03 20.18
CA LYS A 105 0.83 -0.20 19.96
C LYS A 105 0.97 1.23 20.48
N ASN A 106 1.73 1.44 21.56
CA ASN A 106 1.94 2.77 22.15
C ASN A 106 3.33 3.34 21.81
N GLY A 107 4.06 2.71 20.91
CA GLY A 107 5.43 3.06 20.56
C GLY A 107 5.56 4.04 19.40
N LEU A 108 4.43 4.58 18.91
CA LEU A 108 4.45 5.53 17.79
C LEU A 108 4.98 6.89 18.26
N ASP A 109 6.07 7.33 17.63
CA ASP A 109 6.67 8.64 17.89
C ASP A 109 6.95 9.37 16.56
N PHE A 110 6.01 10.26 16.20
CA PHE A 110 6.12 11.12 15.01
C PHE A 110 7.29 12.12 15.11
N SER A 111 7.79 12.42 16.31
CA SER A 111 8.91 13.34 16.49
C SER A 111 10.27 12.73 16.13
N SER A 112 10.35 11.39 16.07
CA SER A 112 11.58 10.66 15.81
C SER A 112 12.10 10.81 14.37
N GLY A 113 11.24 11.21 13.42
CA GLY A 113 11.56 11.22 11.99
C GLY A 113 11.83 9.84 11.37
N THR A 114 11.63 8.76 12.14
CA THR A 114 11.85 7.37 11.69
C THR A 114 10.57 6.54 11.64
N TYR A 115 9.42 7.17 11.93
CA TYR A 115 8.12 6.49 11.98
C TYR A 115 7.68 5.91 10.63
N THR A 116 8.24 6.39 9.51
CA THR A 116 8.00 5.82 8.17
C THR A 116 8.89 4.63 7.85
N LYS A 117 9.91 4.33 8.66
CA LYS A 117 10.84 3.22 8.40
C LYS A 117 10.26 1.93 8.96
N THR A 118 9.91 1.01 8.07
CA THR A 118 9.37 -0.30 8.44
C THR A 118 10.37 -1.41 8.13
N PRO A 119 10.20 -2.61 8.71
CA PRO A 119 10.97 -3.78 8.32
C PRO A 119 10.84 -4.16 6.83
N HIS A 120 9.78 -3.72 6.15
CA HIS A 120 9.50 -4.01 4.74
C HIS A 120 9.81 -2.86 3.78
N GLY A 121 10.54 -1.84 4.28
CA GLY A 121 10.90 -0.65 3.52
C GLY A 121 10.26 0.62 4.08
N GLU A 122 10.52 1.73 3.41
CA GLU A 122 9.93 3.02 3.79
C GLU A 122 8.45 3.06 3.40
N CYS A 123 7.61 3.58 4.30
CA CYS A 123 6.23 3.93 4.01
C CYS A 123 6.18 4.70 2.68
N TYR A 124 5.17 4.40 1.85
CA TYR A 124 4.97 4.99 0.51
C TYR A 124 5.96 4.60 -0.59
N SER A 125 7.03 3.85 -0.29
CA SER A 125 7.83 3.23 -1.36
C SER A 125 7.00 2.19 -2.12
N GLN A 126 7.19 2.06 -3.43
CA GLN A 126 6.42 1.11 -4.25
C GLN A 126 6.56 -0.33 -3.73
N ALA A 127 7.77 -0.73 -3.31
CA ALA A 127 8.01 -2.07 -2.75
C ALA A 127 7.20 -2.30 -1.47
N PHE A 128 7.18 -1.32 -0.55
CA PHE A 128 6.37 -1.39 0.66
C PHE A 128 4.87 -1.46 0.33
N VAL A 129 4.39 -0.60 -0.56
CA VAL A 129 2.96 -0.53 -0.92
C VAL A 129 2.50 -1.83 -1.59
N ALA A 130 3.32 -2.40 -2.48
CA ALA A 130 3.08 -3.72 -3.07
C ALA A 130 2.94 -4.81 -2.01
N TRP A 131 3.92 -4.90 -1.10
CA TRP A 131 3.87 -5.84 0.02
C TRP A 131 2.62 -5.65 0.88
N PHE A 132 2.31 -4.41 1.27
CA PHE A 132 1.20 -4.09 2.18
C PHE A 132 -0.17 -4.41 1.60
N ASN A 133 -0.31 -4.36 0.26
CA ASN A 133 -1.55 -4.65 -0.46
C ASN A 133 -1.59 -6.06 -1.08
N GLY A 134 -0.54 -6.87 -0.88
CA GLY A 134 -0.51 -8.26 -1.32
C GLY A 134 -0.42 -8.46 -2.83
N PHE A 135 0.29 -7.57 -3.55
CA PHE A 135 0.58 -7.74 -4.98
C PHE A 135 2.07 -7.57 -5.27
N ASP A 136 2.54 -8.04 -6.43
CA ASP A 136 3.95 -7.92 -6.81
C ASP A 136 4.32 -6.49 -7.23
N VAL A 137 5.51 -6.05 -6.84
CA VAL A 137 6.04 -4.72 -7.17
C VAL A 137 6.20 -4.50 -8.69
N GLU A 138 6.33 -5.57 -9.47
CA GLU A 138 6.42 -5.49 -10.94
C GLU A 138 5.14 -4.93 -11.59
N LEU A 139 3.99 -5.00 -10.91
CA LEU A 139 2.74 -4.39 -11.38
C LEU A 139 2.94 -2.91 -11.72
N PHE A 140 3.75 -2.18 -10.96
CA PHE A 140 4.06 -0.76 -11.20
C PHE A 140 4.78 -0.47 -12.51
N SER A 141 5.37 -1.49 -13.15
CA SER A 141 6.10 -1.36 -14.41
C SER A 141 5.22 -1.65 -15.63
N GLU A 142 3.95 -2.01 -15.44
CA GLU A 142 3.02 -2.27 -16.52
C GLU A 142 2.65 -1.00 -17.28
N GLY A 143 2.41 -1.14 -18.59
CA GLY A 143 2.05 -0.03 -19.46
C GLY A 143 0.60 0.43 -19.29
N ASP A 144 0.29 1.58 -19.89
CA ASP A 144 -1.05 2.22 -19.87
C ASP A 144 -2.12 1.49 -20.72
N GLU A 145 -1.77 0.34 -21.28
CA GLU A 145 -2.72 -0.60 -21.86
C GLU A 145 -3.32 -1.53 -20.78
N ASP A 146 -2.55 -1.80 -19.72
CA ASP A 146 -2.84 -2.84 -18.73
C ASP A 146 -3.01 -2.27 -17.31
N LEU A 147 -2.40 -1.12 -17.01
CA LEU A 147 -2.49 -0.42 -15.71
C LEU A 147 -2.65 1.09 -15.88
N LYS A 148 -3.60 1.69 -15.18
CA LYS A 148 -3.66 3.14 -14.94
C LYS A 148 -3.73 3.45 -13.46
N MET A 149 -2.74 4.19 -12.98
CA MET A 149 -2.74 4.77 -11.63
C MET A 149 -3.48 6.10 -11.67
N ILE A 150 -4.64 6.18 -11.02
CA ILE A 150 -5.48 7.39 -10.97
C ILE A 150 -5.01 8.34 -9.87
N LYS A 151 -4.77 7.77 -8.69
CA LYS A 151 -4.15 8.43 -7.55
C LYS A 151 -3.03 7.56 -7.03
N TRP A 152 -2.03 8.23 -6.47
CA TRP A 152 -0.97 7.62 -5.68
C TRP A 152 -1.06 8.14 -4.25
N CYS A 153 0.00 8.00 -3.45
CA CYS A 153 0.13 8.51 -2.08
C CYS A 153 0.00 10.04 -1.93
N ASP A 154 -0.69 10.71 -2.85
CA ASP A 154 -0.81 12.16 -2.93
C ASP A 154 -2.23 12.54 -2.48
N GLY A 155 -2.30 13.40 -1.46
CA GLY A 155 -3.54 13.93 -0.89
C GLY A 155 -4.24 14.90 -1.84
#